data_AF-A0AAU5D721-F1
#
_entry.id   AF-A0AAU5D721-F1
#
_cell.length_a   1.000
_cell.length_b   1.000
_cell.length_c   1.000
_cell.angle_alpha   90.00
_cell.angle_beta   90.00
_cell.angle_gamma   90.00
#
_symmetry.space_group_name_H-M   'P 1'
#
loop_
_entity.id
_entity.type
_entity.pdbx_description
1 polymer ?
#
loop_
_entity_poly.entity_id
_entity_poly.type
_entity_poly.pdbx_seq_one_letter_code
_entity_poly.pdbx_strand_id
1 'polypeptide(L)'
;MTAADGADVPLAALRPLHKIGDGGQGEVHTLDGQPGVLYKSYREPHRVDGSALTDLVAVRQALGRGDREQLDAETAWPLCRVVDGPRTTGFLMYEAPPTMSWTTADGGTKLTELAYLLRPAKAAWKAVAQPSPTERYTLAVALVELLGRLHAMGLILGDLSQANVLWTLRPGPGVFLLDCDGLRLSGRPPVLAQADTPDWNDPKAPPGLVSVDSDRYKAALAVGRILSQDAYVAPGRPLSLVPGVLDERRENAVRALHADAAGAHGTRPHLGQWRVALSGRETIRLAAAEPAPRPEIDQAKFDGIRKRGSISLRD
;
A
#
# COMPACT_ATOMS: atom_id res chain seq x y z
N MET A 1 13.66 -0.11 -26.39
CA MET A 1 13.13 -0.85 -25.23
C MET A 1 12.72 0.19 -24.23
N THR A 2 11.42 0.32 -23.98
CA THR A 2 10.85 1.42 -23.20
C THR A 2 10.31 0.86 -21.90
N ALA A 3 10.32 1.65 -20.83
CA ALA A 3 9.72 1.28 -19.54
C ALA A 3 8.23 0.85 -19.64
N ALA A 4 7.59 1.06 -20.79
CA ALA A 4 6.19 0.74 -21.05
C ALA A 4 5.90 -0.77 -21.09
N ASP A 5 6.79 -1.59 -21.65
CA ASP A 5 6.57 -3.02 -21.86
C ASP A 5 7.10 -3.92 -20.73
N GLY A 6 7.85 -3.34 -19.78
CA GLY A 6 8.43 -4.05 -18.65
C GLY A 6 9.74 -4.78 -18.96
N ALA A 7 10.28 -4.63 -20.17
CA ALA A 7 11.57 -5.20 -20.53
C ALA A 7 12.72 -4.56 -19.74
N ASP A 8 13.70 -5.37 -19.35
CA ASP A 8 14.89 -4.89 -18.66
C ASP A 8 15.65 -3.86 -19.50
N VAL A 9 16.18 -2.84 -18.82
CA VAL A 9 16.98 -1.78 -19.43
C VAL A 9 18.43 -1.91 -18.97
N PRO A 10 19.42 -1.99 -19.88
CA PRO A 10 20.82 -1.95 -19.51
C PRO A 10 21.18 -0.61 -18.86
N LEU A 11 21.95 -0.62 -17.78
CA LEU A 11 22.41 0.60 -17.10
C LEU A 11 23.19 1.52 -18.06
N ALA A 12 24.01 0.94 -18.94
CA ALA A 12 24.76 1.68 -19.97
C ALA A 12 23.87 2.39 -21.01
N ALA A 13 22.58 2.04 -21.10
CA ALA A 13 21.61 2.72 -21.96
C ALA A 13 20.98 3.95 -21.30
N LEU A 14 21.17 4.14 -19.98
CA LEU A 14 20.70 5.32 -19.26
C LEU A 14 21.68 6.49 -19.47
N ARG A 15 21.13 7.65 -19.82
CA ARG A 15 21.86 8.92 -20.02
C ARG A 15 21.95 9.70 -18.70
N PRO A 16 22.73 10.82 -18.63
CA PRO A 16 23.19 11.41 -17.38
C PRO A 16 22.11 11.54 -16.30
N LEU A 17 22.51 11.14 -15.09
CA LEU A 17 21.65 10.97 -13.92
C LEU A 17 21.84 12.15 -12.98
N HIS A 18 20.87 13.05 -12.87
CA HIS A 18 20.89 14.04 -11.78
C HIS A 18 20.25 13.41 -10.54
N LYS A 19 21.01 13.29 -9.46
CA LYS A 19 20.49 12.81 -8.17
C LYS A 19 19.50 13.83 -7.61
N ILE A 20 18.27 13.39 -7.38
CA ILE A 20 17.18 14.20 -6.82
C ILE A 20 16.70 13.69 -5.46
N GLY A 21 17.08 12.46 -5.10
CA GLY A 21 16.70 11.85 -3.83
C GLY A 21 17.78 10.90 -3.31
N ASP A 22 17.80 10.76 -2.00
CA ASP A 22 18.71 9.90 -1.27
C ASP A 22 17.91 9.21 -0.16
N GLY A 23 17.76 7.89 -0.26
CA GLY A 23 17.10 7.05 0.73
C GLY A 23 18.02 6.00 1.31
N GLY A 24 17.55 5.29 2.35
CA GLY A 24 18.35 4.28 3.04
C GLY A 24 18.77 3.10 2.16
N GLN A 25 17.96 2.74 1.16
CA GLN A 25 18.21 1.58 0.28
C GLN A 25 18.75 1.97 -1.11
N GLY A 26 18.73 3.25 -1.46
CA GLY A 26 19.00 3.66 -2.83
C GLY A 26 19.04 5.16 -3.06
N GLU A 27 19.46 5.52 -4.28
CA GLU A 27 19.47 6.90 -4.75
C GLU A 27 18.47 7.04 -5.90
N VAL A 28 17.83 8.21 -6.00
CA VAL A 28 16.84 8.49 -7.04
C VAL A 28 17.40 9.53 -7.99
N HIS A 29 17.35 9.22 -9.29
CA HIS A 29 17.92 10.04 -10.34
C HIS A 29 16.88 10.35 -11.43
N THR A 30 16.93 11.56 -11.97
CA THR A 30 16.23 11.87 -13.22
C THR A 30 16.99 11.29 -14.42
N LEU A 31 16.26 11.09 -15.52
CA LEU A 31 16.80 10.58 -16.78
C LEU A 31 16.72 11.64 -17.86
N ASP A 32 17.85 11.93 -18.50
CA ASP A 32 17.88 12.80 -19.68
C ASP A 32 17.01 12.22 -20.82
N GLY A 33 16.18 13.08 -21.41
CA GLY A 33 15.23 12.72 -22.47
C GLY A 33 14.01 11.90 -22.04
N GLN A 34 13.80 11.63 -20.74
CA GLN A 34 12.64 10.89 -20.23
C GLN A 34 11.98 11.63 -19.05
N PRO A 35 11.30 12.76 -19.31
CA PRO A 35 10.65 13.54 -18.24
C PRO A 35 9.58 12.72 -17.52
N GLY A 36 9.55 12.82 -16.19
CA GLY A 36 8.60 12.09 -15.34
C GLY A 36 8.95 10.61 -15.13
N VAL A 37 10.09 10.12 -15.65
CA VAL A 37 10.62 8.79 -15.34
C VAL A 37 11.91 8.93 -14.53
N LEU A 38 11.96 8.21 -13.42
CA LEU A 38 13.07 8.20 -12.48
C LEU A 38 13.75 6.85 -12.49
N TYR A 39 15.05 6.86 -12.25
CA TYR A 39 15.84 5.68 -11.94
C TYR A 39 16.12 5.64 -10.44
N LYS A 40 15.62 4.61 -9.75
CA LYS A 40 16.01 4.29 -8.38
C LYS A 40 17.13 3.25 -8.41
N SER A 41 18.33 3.65 -8.03
CA SER A 41 19.52 2.79 -7.94
C SER A 41 19.65 2.21 -6.54
N TYR A 42 20.04 0.94 -6.42
CA TYR A 42 20.31 0.31 -5.12
C TYR A 42 21.74 0.59 -4.66
N ARG A 43 21.92 0.87 -3.37
CA ARG A 43 23.26 1.05 -2.76
C ARG A 43 24.04 -0.25 -2.69
N GLU A 44 23.33 -1.36 -2.47
CA GLU A 44 23.90 -2.71 -2.38
C GLU A 44 23.25 -3.64 -3.41
N PRO A 45 23.51 -3.46 -4.73
CA PRO A 45 22.91 -4.28 -5.80
C PRO A 45 23.13 -5.79 -5.67
N HIS A 46 24.13 -6.20 -4.90
CA HIS A 46 24.44 -7.61 -4.64
C HIS A 46 23.49 -8.30 -3.65
N ARG A 47 22.71 -7.53 -2.89
CA ARG A 47 21.70 -8.04 -1.94
C ARG A 47 20.29 -8.10 -2.53
N VAL A 48 20.12 -7.58 -3.75
CA VAL A 48 18.84 -7.41 -4.41
C VAL A 48 18.36 -8.74 -4.97
N ASP A 49 17.13 -9.12 -4.62
CA ASP A 49 16.41 -10.19 -5.31
C ASP A 49 15.76 -9.63 -6.58
N GLY A 50 16.48 -9.75 -7.70
CA GLY A 50 15.99 -9.31 -9.00
C GLY A 50 14.75 -10.06 -9.49
N SER A 51 14.45 -11.24 -8.96
CA SER A 51 13.25 -12.01 -9.33
C SER A 51 12.00 -11.45 -8.64
N ALA A 52 12.10 -11.06 -7.37
CA ALA A 52 11.02 -10.38 -6.67
C ALA A 52 10.63 -9.07 -7.35
N LEU A 53 11.61 -8.33 -7.89
CA LEU A 53 11.35 -7.11 -8.65
C LEU A 53 10.68 -7.41 -10.01
N THR A 54 11.06 -8.51 -10.67
CA THR A 54 10.36 -8.99 -11.88
C THR A 54 8.90 -9.31 -11.59
N ASP A 55 8.60 -9.94 -10.44
CA ASP A 55 7.23 -10.24 -10.04
C ASP A 55 6.39 -8.95 -9.93
N LEU A 56 6.93 -7.87 -9.35
CA LEU A 56 6.23 -6.57 -9.27
C LEU A 56 5.99 -5.94 -10.64
N VAL A 57 6.99 -5.99 -11.53
CA VAL A 57 6.83 -5.53 -12.92
C VAL A 57 5.74 -6.33 -13.63
N ALA A 58 5.71 -7.65 -13.44
CA ALA A 58 4.71 -8.54 -14.03
C ALA A 58 3.30 -8.26 -13.51
N VAL A 59 3.12 -7.94 -12.23
CA VAL A 59 1.81 -7.52 -11.67
C VAL A 59 1.26 -6.34 -12.46
N ARG A 60 2.05 -5.28 -12.67
CA ARG A 60 1.63 -4.12 -13.46
C ARG A 60 1.31 -4.49 -14.91
N GLN A 61 2.12 -5.34 -15.53
CA GLN A 61 1.91 -5.76 -16.92
C GLN A 61 0.68 -6.66 -17.12
N ALA A 62 0.22 -7.33 -16.05
CA ALA A 62 -1.01 -8.13 -16.07
C ALA A 62 -2.28 -7.26 -15.93
N LEU A 63 -2.17 -6.03 -15.44
CA LEU A 63 -3.32 -5.13 -15.27
C LEU A 63 -3.87 -4.67 -16.62
N GLY A 64 -5.20 -4.58 -16.69
CA GLY A 64 -5.90 -3.87 -17.76
C GLY A 64 -5.50 -2.39 -17.80
N ARG A 65 -5.71 -1.74 -18.93
CA ARG A 65 -5.23 -0.36 -19.16
C ARG A 65 -5.67 0.62 -18.07
N GLY A 66 -6.95 0.60 -17.67
CA GLY A 66 -7.48 1.52 -16.65
C GLY A 66 -6.86 1.30 -15.28
N ASP A 67 -6.79 0.04 -14.81
CA ASP A 67 -6.18 -0.28 -13.51
C ASP A 67 -4.69 0.03 -13.49
N ARG A 68 -4.00 -0.15 -14.61
CA ARG A 68 -2.58 0.19 -14.77
C ARG A 68 -2.35 1.71 -14.71
N GLU A 69 -3.13 2.48 -15.45
CA GLU A 69 -3.08 3.95 -15.42
C GLU A 69 -3.38 4.47 -14.01
N GLN A 70 -4.32 3.84 -13.30
CA GLN A 70 -4.61 4.18 -11.91
C GLN A 70 -3.44 3.84 -10.97
N LEU A 71 -2.86 2.64 -11.09
CA LEU A 71 -1.69 2.24 -10.29
C LEU A 71 -0.53 3.22 -10.48
N ASP A 72 -0.25 3.59 -11.73
CA ASP A 72 0.82 4.53 -12.10
C ASP A 72 0.57 5.94 -11.56
N ALA A 73 -0.71 6.36 -11.49
CA ALA A 73 -1.09 7.67 -10.96
C ALA A 73 -1.02 7.76 -9.42
N GLU A 74 -1.01 6.63 -8.73
CA GLU A 74 -1.11 6.53 -7.27
C GLU A 74 0.14 5.93 -6.61
N THR A 75 1.11 5.43 -7.38
CA THR A 75 2.29 4.74 -6.84
C THR A 75 3.55 4.97 -7.68
N ALA A 76 4.71 5.02 -7.02
CA ALA A 76 6.02 4.94 -7.66
C ALA A 76 6.33 3.48 -8.03
N TRP A 77 5.50 2.88 -8.89
CA TRP A 77 5.59 1.46 -9.20
C TRP A 77 6.82 1.10 -10.05
N PRO A 78 7.48 -0.06 -9.80
CA PRO A 78 8.51 -0.57 -10.68
C PRO A 78 8.01 -0.85 -12.11
N LEU A 79 8.49 -0.07 -13.08
CA LEU A 79 8.15 -0.21 -14.49
C LEU A 79 8.95 -1.33 -15.16
N CYS A 80 10.25 -1.37 -14.90
CA CYS A 80 11.17 -2.41 -15.35
C CYS A 80 12.44 -2.41 -14.49
N ARG A 81 13.23 -3.48 -14.59
CA ARG A 81 14.53 -3.54 -13.93
C ARG A 81 15.58 -2.81 -14.75
N VAL A 82 16.53 -2.20 -14.05
CA VAL A 82 17.77 -1.72 -14.63
C VAL A 82 18.86 -2.74 -14.30
N VAL A 83 19.61 -3.17 -15.31
CA VAL A 83 20.59 -4.25 -15.18
C VAL A 83 21.98 -3.84 -15.65
N ASP A 84 23.00 -4.33 -14.95
CA ASP A 84 24.40 -4.30 -15.39
C ASP A 84 24.88 -5.74 -15.56
N GLY A 85 24.93 -6.20 -16.81
CA GLY A 85 25.06 -7.62 -17.12
C GLY A 85 23.91 -8.45 -16.48
N PRO A 86 24.19 -9.49 -15.69
CA PRO A 86 23.16 -10.28 -15.02
C PRO A 86 22.62 -9.64 -13.72
N ARG A 87 23.21 -8.51 -13.28
CA ARG A 87 22.92 -7.93 -11.97
C ARG A 87 21.83 -6.87 -12.07
N THR A 88 20.80 -6.98 -11.25
CA THR A 88 19.83 -5.90 -11.05
C THR A 88 20.46 -4.77 -10.23
N THR A 89 20.58 -3.58 -10.81
CA THR A 89 21.15 -2.39 -10.16
C THR A 89 20.09 -1.43 -9.62
N GLY A 90 18.84 -1.57 -10.08
CA GLY A 90 17.74 -0.70 -9.71
C GLY A 90 16.52 -0.94 -10.59
N PHE A 91 15.65 0.07 -10.65
CA PHE A 91 14.45 0.04 -11.49
C PHE A 91 14.04 1.43 -11.96
N LEU A 92 13.23 1.44 -13.02
CA LEU A 92 12.57 2.66 -13.49
C LEU A 92 11.19 2.78 -12.83
N MET A 93 10.80 4.00 -12.46
CA MET A 93 9.49 4.32 -11.89
C MET A 93 9.00 5.67 -12.39
N TYR A 94 7.69 5.92 -12.34
CA TYR A 94 7.18 7.27 -12.58
C TYR A 94 7.47 8.17 -11.38
N GLU A 95 7.77 9.44 -11.68
CA GLU A 95 7.87 10.50 -10.69
C GLU A 95 6.49 10.78 -10.08
N ALA A 96 6.46 11.11 -8.78
CA ALA A 96 5.23 11.55 -8.13
C ALA A 96 4.67 12.80 -8.83
N PRO A 97 3.34 12.96 -8.93
CA PRO A 97 2.75 14.14 -9.56
C PRO A 97 3.28 15.44 -8.93
N PRO A 98 3.54 16.51 -9.71
CA PRO A 98 4.07 17.77 -9.16
C PRO A 98 3.21 18.39 -8.06
N THR A 99 1.92 18.08 -8.01
CA THR A 99 1.01 18.51 -6.94
C THR A 99 1.33 17.90 -5.57
N MET A 100 2.09 16.81 -5.52
CA MET A 100 2.59 16.13 -4.31
C MET A 100 3.88 16.76 -3.78
N SER A 101 4.13 18.02 -4.13
CA SER A 101 5.28 18.80 -3.69
C SER A 101 4.87 20.19 -3.19
N TRP A 102 5.76 20.82 -2.44
CA TRP A 102 5.63 22.20 -1.97
C TRP A 102 6.95 22.95 -2.06
N THR A 103 6.87 24.27 -2.21
CA THR A 103 8.03 25.15 -2.34
C THR A 103 8.49 25.65 -0.97
N THR A 104 9.76 25.44 -0.66
CA THR A 104 10.39 25.92 0.57
C THR A 104 10.68 27.42 0.50
N ALA A 105 10.91 28.06 1.65
CA ALA A 105 11.11 29.52 1.72
C ALA A 105 12.35 30.02 0.95
N ASP A 106 13.34 29.15 0.74
CA ASP A 106 14.55 29.38 -0.06
C ASP A 106 14.36 29.07 -1.56
N GLY A 107 13.14 28.77 -2.01
CA GLY A 107 12.82 28.49 -3.40
C GLY A 107 13.10 27.05 -3.85
N GLY A 108 13.51 26.17 -2.94
CA GLY A 108 13.61 24.73 -3.19
C GLY A 108 12.25 24.04 -3.26
N THR A 109 12.26 22.76 -3.65
CA THR A 109 11.06 21.91 -3.71
C THR A 109 11.24 20.71 -2.79
N LYS A 110 10.20 20.38 -2.03
CA LYS A 110 10.14 19.18 -1.19
C LYS A 110 8.86 18.41 -1.44
N LEU A 111 8.92 17.10 -1.23
CA LEU A 111 7.74 16.25 -1.28
C LEU A 111 6.80 16.56 -0.10
N THR A 112 5.50 16.47 -0.37
CA THR A 112 4.43 16.67 0.61
C THR A 112 4.15 15.34 1.31
N GLU A 113 5.11 14.91 2.12
CA GLU A 113 5.05 13.67 2.92
C GLU A 113 3.91 13.70 3.94
N LEU A 114 3.39 12.52 4.28
CA LEU A 114 2.35 12.34 5.28
C LEU A 114 2.75 12.95 6.63
N ALA A 115 4.04 13.00 6.97
CA ALA A 115 4.54 13.61 8.20
C ALA A 115 4.03 15.06 8.45
N TYR A 116 3.82 15.84 7.38
CA TYR A 116 3.27 17.21 7.45
C TYR A 116 1.76 17.27 7.70
N LEU A 117 1.04 16.18 7.41
CA LEU A 117 -0.39 16.04 7.65
C LEU A 117 -0.70 15.64 9.10
N LEU A 118 0.16 14.80 9.68
CA LEU A 118 -0.03 14.21 11.02
C LEU A 118 0.27 15.17 12.17
N ARG A 119 0.70 16.40 11.87
CA ARG A 119 1.14 17.38 12.86
C ARG A 119 0.55 18.76 12.53
N PRO A 120 0.34 19.62 13.53
CA PRO A 120 0.09 21.03 13.29
C PRO A 120 1.22 21.67 12.48
N ALA A 121 0.87 22.64 11.64
CA ALA A 121 1.86 23.41 10.90
C ALA A 121 2.85 24.11 11.85
N LYS A 122 4.15 24.04 11.53
CA LYS A 122 5.21 24.76 12.24
C LYS A 122 5.87 25.77 11.31
N ALA A 123 6.59 26.74 11.86
CA ALA A 123 7.24 27.81 11.10
C ALA A 123 8.05 27.28 9.90
N ALA A 124 8.80 26.18 10.08
CA ALA A 124 9.66 25.59 9.06
C ALA A 124 8.91 25.03 7.81
N TRP A 125 7.61 24.73 7.92
CA TRP A 125 6.80 24.19 6.81
C TRP A 125 5.41 24.82 6.76
N LYS A 126 5.30 26.09 7.17
CA LYS A 126 4.03 26.82 7.19
C LYS A 126 3.40 26.96 5.79
N ALA A 127 4.21 26.85 4.74
CA ALA A 127 3.76 26.85 3.35
C ALA A 127 3.01 25.57 2.94
N VAL A 128 3.13 24.47 3.71
CA VAL A 128 2.36 23.24 3.47
C VAL A 128 0.90 23.47 3.89
N ALA A 129 0.01 23.56 2.92
CA ALA A 129 -1.42 23.78 3.13
C ALA A 129 -2.02 22.71 4.05
N GLN A 130 -2.60 23.09 5.18
CA GLN A 130 -3.23 22.13 6.09
C GLN A 130 -4.66 21.81 5.65
N PRO A 131 -5.04 20.53 5.52
CA PRO A 131 -6.40 20.18 5.09
C PRO A 131 -7.44 20.50 6.15
N SER A 132 -8.62 20.89 5.65
CA SER A 132 -9.88 20.94 6.39
C SER A 132 -10.28 19.55 6.91
N PRO A 133 -11.22 19.47 7.87
CA PRO A 133 -11.74 18.18 8.34
C PRO A 133 -12.28 17.29 7.20
N THR A 134 -13.03 17.85 6.27
CA THR A 134 -13.55 17.12 5.09
C THR A 134 -12.41 16.57 4.22
N GLU A 135 -11.37 17.36 3.96
CA GLU A 135 -10.24 16.91 3.15
C GLU A 135 -9.42 15.82 3.87
N ARG A 136 -9.25 15.90 5.20
CA ARG A 136 -8.61 14.84 6.00
C ARG A 136 -9.36 13.52 5.90
N TYR A 137 -10.68 13.58 5.99
CA TYR A 137 -11.53 12.41 5.76
C TYR A 137 -11.29 11.83 4.36
N THR A 138 -11.31 12.66 3.31
CA THR A 138 -11.10 12.19 1.93
C THR A 138 -9.71 11.58 1.74
N LEU A 139 -8.66 12.13 2.36
CA LEU A 139 -7.31 11.55 2.33
C LEU A 139 -7.25 10.18 3.02
N ALA A 140 -7.91 10.03 4.18
CA ALA A 140 -7.99 8.74 4.87
C ALA A 140 -8.73 7.68 4.01
N VAL A 141 -9.82 8.08 3.34
CA VAL A 141 -10.54 7.20 2.39
C VAL A 141 -9.64 6.81 1.23
N ALA A 142 -9.00 7.78 0.57
CA ALA A 142 -8.13 7.53 -0.57
C ALA A 142 -6.99 6.55 -0.22
N LEU A 143 -6.39 6.70 0.96
CA LEU A 143 -5.39 5.76 1.45
C LEU A 143 -5.97 4.36 1.65
N VAL A 144 -7.07 4.21 2.37
CA VAL A 144 -7.68 2.89 2.63
C VAL A 144 -8.09 2.21 1.33
N GLU A 145 -8.58 2.95 0.34
CA GLU A 145 -8.95 2.41 -0.97
C GLU A 145 -7.73 1.92 -1.75
N LEU A 146 -6.65 2.71 -1.79
CA LEU A 146 -5.39 2.31 -2.42
C LEU A 146 -4.82 1.05 -1.76
N LEU A 147 -4.67 1.06 -0.43
CA LEU A 147 -4.19 -0.10 0.32
C LEU A 147 -5.08 -1.33 0.08
N GLY A 148 -6.39 -1.13 0.03
CA GLY A 148 -7.38 -2.19 -0.21
C GLY A 148 -7.22 -2.83 -1.59
N ARG A 149 -6.97 -2.03 -2.64
CA ARG A 149 -6.68 -2.52 -3.99
C ARG A 149 -5.39 -3.32 -4.03
N LEU A 150 -4.32 -2.83 -3.39
CA LEU A 150 -3.04 -3.55 -3.33
C LEU A 150 -3.18 -4.92 -2.65
N HIS A 151 -3.88 -4.97 -1.50
CA HIS A 151 -4.18 -6.25 -0.83
C HIS A 151 -5.05 -7.17 -1.70
N ALA A 152 -6.00 -6.63 -2.47
CA ALA A 152 -6.82 -7.42 -3.38
C ALA A 152 -6.01 -8.04 -4.55
N MET A 153 -4.89 -7.41 -4.93
CA MET A 153 -3.92 -7.97 -5.88
C MET A 153 -2.98 -9.01 -5.24
N GLY A 154 -3.16 -9.35 -3.96
CA GLY A 154 -2.33 -10.31 -3.24
C GLY A 154 -0.98 -9.76 -2.78
N LEU A 155 -0.84 -8.42 -2.75
CA LEU A 155 0.38 -7.75 -2.32
C LEU A 155 0.38 -7.51 -0.81
N ILE A 156 1.57 -7.61 -0.23
CA ILE A 156 1.91 -7.19 1.12
C ILE A 156 2.83 -5.97 0.98
N LEU A 157 2.51 -4.88 1.68
CA LEU A 157 3.22 -3.61 1.58
C LEU A 157 4.54 -3.62 2.34
N GLY A 158 4.50 -4.09 3.59
CA GLY A 158 5.66 -4.03 4.45
C GLY A 158 5.89 -2.64 5.02
N ASP A 159 6.58 -1.73 4.34
CA ASP A 159 6.98 -0.43 4.92
C ASP A 159 5.98 0.70 4.62
N LEU A 160 4.77 0.58 5.16
CA LEU A 160 3.85 1.73 5.22
C LEU A 160 4.29 2.68 6.34
N SER A 161 4.65 3.92 5.99
CA SER A 161 5.17 4.91 6.92
C SER A 161 4.83 6.35 6.54
N GLN A 162 5.13 7.32 7.42
CA GLN A 162 4.91 8.74 7.13
C GLN A 162 5.82 9.29 6.02
N ALA A 163 6.93 8.62 5.72
CA ALA A 163 7.88 9.01 4.67
C ALA A 163 7.48 8.42 3.31
N ASN A 164 6.81 7.25 3.30
CA ASN A 164 6.47 6.53 2.06
C ASN A 164 5.08 6.86 1.52
N VAL A 165 4.37 7.81 2.13
CA VAL A 165 3.05 8.28 1.68
C VAL A 165 3.13 9.77 1.41
N LEU A 166 2.85 10.17 0.17
CA LEU A 166 2.64 11.57 -0.19
C LEU A 166 1.15 11.88 -0.25
N TRP A 167 0.81 13.16 -0.16
CA TRP A 167 -0.55 13.63 -0.32
C TRP A 167 -0.62 14.99 -1.02
N THR A 168 -1.79 15.26 -1.61
CA THR A 168 -2.11 16.53 -2.27
C THR A 168 -3.54 16.94 -1.94
N LEU A 169 -3.84 18.22 -2.12
CA LEU A 169 -5.20 18.78 -2.15
C LEU A 169 -5.57 19.33 -3.53
N ARG A 170 -4.70 19.14 -4.53
CA ARG A 170 -4.83 19.73 -5.88
C ARG A 170 -4.77 18.63 -6.95
N PRO A 171 -5.74 18.59 -7.89
CA PRO A 171 -6.98 19.40 -7.94
C PRO A 171 -8.02 19.01 -6.87
N GLY A 172 -7.77 17.92 -6.14
CA GLY A 172 -8.52 17.51 -4.96
C GLY A 172 -7.66 16.61 -4.06
N PRO A 173 -8.20 16.13 -2.93
CA PRO A 173 -7.47 15.25 -2.02
C PRO A 173 -7.06 13.94 -2.69
N GLY A 174 -5.78 13.59 -2.60
CA GLY A 174 -5.24 12.34 -3.13
C GLY A 174 -3.98 11.92 -2.39
N VAL A 175 -3.62 10.64 -2.52
CA VAL A 175 -2.40 10.06 -1.93
C VAL A 175 -1.56 9.39 -3.00
N PHE A 176 -0.26 9.26 -2.74
CA PHE A 176 0.67 8.56 -3.61
C PHE A 176 1.68 7.76 -2.78
N LEU A 177 1.89 6.49 -3.12
CA LEU A 177 2.85 5.63 -2.41
C LEU A 177 4.23 5.69 -3.06
N LEU A 178 5.25 5.89 -2.23
CA LEU A 178 6.65 5.76 -2.61
C LEU A 178 7.17 4.35 -2.29
N ASP A 179 8.40 4.07 -2.70
CA ASP A 179 9.16 2.88 -2.31
C ASP A 179 8.39 1.56 -2.52
N CYS A 180 7.76 1.45 -3.69
CA CYS A 180 6.94 0.29 -4.03
C CYS A 180 7.76 -0.97 -4.36
N ASP A 181 9.09 -0.87 -4.43
CA ASP A 181 10.02 -2.00 -4.47
C ASP A 181 10.07 -2.80 -3.16
N GLY A 182 9.56 -2.23 -2.06
CA GLY A 182 9.35 -2.95 -0.81
C GLY A 182 8.17 -3.92 -0.85
N LEU A 183 7.20 -3.71 -1.74
CA LEU A 183 6.03 -4.58 -1.84
C LEU A 183 6.42 -5.99 -2.28
N ARG A 184 5.60 -6.97 -1.92
CA ARG A 184 5.79 -8.34 -2.39
C ARG A 184 4.48 -9.09 -2.54
N LEU A 185 4.49 -10.08 -3.43
CA LEU A 185 3.42 -11.07 -3.49
C LEU A 185 3.44 -11.94 -2.23
N SER A 186 2.26 -12.27 -1.71
CA SER A 186 2.13 -13.17 -0.57
C SER A 186 2.86 -14.50 -0.82
N GLY A 187 3.69 -14.93 0.13
CA GLY A 187 4.50 -16.15 0.04
C GLY A 187 5.79 -16.01 -0.80
N ARG A 188 6.10 -14.84 -1.35
CA ARG A 188 7.37 -14.56 -2.04
C ARG A 188 8.34 -13.77 -1.16
N PRO A 189 9.67 -13.90 -1.35
CA PRO A 189 10.66 -13.06 -0.67
C PRO A 189 10.55 -11.59 -1.12
N PRO A 190 10.99 -10.62 -0.30
CA PRO A 190 11.06 -9.21 -0.70
C PRO A 190 12.29 -8.94 -1.59
N VAL A 191 12.28 -7.82 -2.33
CA VAL A 191 13.42 -7.37 -3.15
C VAL A 191 14.67 -7.09 -2.30
N LEU A 192 14.47 -6.47 -1.13
CA LEU A 192 15.49 -6.22 -0.12
C LEU A 192 14.91 -6.45 1.28
N ALA A 193 15.78 -6.72 2.25
CA ALA A 193 15.37 -6.69 3.66
C ALA A 193 14.84 -5.30 4.00
N GLN A 194 13.64 -5.24 4.56
CA GLN A 194 13.01 -3.97 4.91
C GLN A 194 13.59 -3.43 6.22
N ALA A 195 13.82 -2.13 6.24
CA ALA A 195 14.13 -1.42 7.48
C ALA A 195 12.83 -1.16 8.25
N ASP A 196 12.94 -1.17 9.57
CA ASP A 196 11.85 -0.79 10.45
C ASP A 196 11.77 0.74 10.54
N THR A 197 10.60 1.32 10.26
CA THR A 197 10.38 2.75 10.51
C THR A 197 9.98 2.97 11.97
N PRO A 198 10.72 3.80 12.75
CA PRO A 198 10.37 4.10 14.14
C PRO A 198 8.92 4.58 14.28
N ASP A 199 8.24 4.16 15.34
CA ASP A 199 6.83 4.46 15.64
C ASP A 199 5.81 3.94 14.60
N TRP A 200 6.22 3.12 13.63
CA TRP A 200 5.33 2.49 12.65
C TRP A 200 5.32 0.96 12.73
N ASN A 201 6.18 0.37 13.56
CA ASN A 201 6.26 -1.07 13.73
C ASN A 201 5.05 -1.62 14.48
N ASP A 202 4.64 -2.82 14.07
CA ASP A 202 3.65 -3.59 14.80
C ASP A 202 4.29 -4.20 16.06
N PRO A 203 3.86 -3.81 17.28
CA PRO A 203 4.46 -4.29 18.51
C PRO A 203 4.18 -5.78 18.80
N LYS A 204 3.24 -6.41 18.08
CA LYS A 204 2.88 -7.81 18.23
C LYS A 204 3.35 -8.68 17.06
N ALA A 205 3.92 -8.09 16.01
CA ALA A 205 4.60 -8.86 14.97
C ALA A 205 5.98 -9.28 15.47
N PRO A 206 6.45 -10.49 15.11
CA PRO A 206 7.86 -10.82 15.20
C PRO A 206 8.70 -9.76 14.45
N PRO A 207 9.87 -9.34 14.98
CA PRO A 207 10.74 -8.37 14.32
C PRO A 207 11.06 -8.79 12.87
N GLY A 208 10.96 -7.84 11.94
CA GLY A 208 11.17 -8.09 10.51
C GLY A 208 10.08 -8.92 9.81
N LEU A 209 9.05 -9.42 10.53
CA LEU A 209 7.92 -10.08 9.90
C LEU A 209 7.01 -9.04 9.26
N VAL A 210 6.95 -9.12 7.95
CA VAL A 210 6.00 -8.40 7.13
C VAL A 210 4.87 -9.35 6.76
N SER A 211 3.62 -8.94 6.92
CA SER A 211 2.45 -9.76 6.65
C SER A 211 1.25 -8.88 6.34
N VAL A 212 0.18 -9.49 5.79
CA VAL A 212 -1.10 -8.80 5.63
C VAL A 212 -1.61 -8.25 6.97
N ASP A 213 -1.33 -8.94 8.07
CA ASP A 213 -1.78 -8.52 9.40
C ASP A 213 -0.97 -7.35 9.97
N SER A 214 0.35 -7.32 9.74
CA SER A 214 1.18 -6.15 10.08
C SER A 214 0.80 -4.93 9.23
N ASP A 215 0.46 -5.13 7.95
CA ASP A 215 -0.06 -4.06 7.10
C ASP A 215 -1.39 -3.51 7.64
N ARG A 216 -2.29 -4.36 8.13
CA ARG A 216 -3.56 -3.91 8.75
C ARG A 216 -3.32 -3.04 9.98
N TYR A 217 -2.32 -3.37 10.79
CA TYR A 217 -1.91 -2.54 11.91
C TYR A 217 -1.36 -1.18 11.44
N LYS A 218 -0.46 -1.18 10.45
CA LYS A 218 0.10 0.05 9.87
C LYS A 218 -0.96 0.91 9.19
N ALA A 219 -1.96 0.29 8.56
CA ALA A 219 -3.10 0.99 7.98
C ALA A 219 -3.97 1.65 9.06
N ALA A 220 -4.27 0.93 10.15
CA ALA A 220 -4.99 1.49 11.29
C ALA A 220 -4.23 2.66 11.94
N LEU A 221 -2.90 2.54 12.06
CA LEU A 221 -2.02 3.64 12.46
C LEU A 221 -2.19 4.85 11.53
N ALA A 222 -2.03 4.66 10.22
CA ALA A 222 -2.11 5.76 9.25
C ALA A 222 -3.47 6.46 9.31
N VAL A 223 -4.57 5.69 9.30
CA VAL A 223 -5.93 6.22 9.36
C VAL A 223 -6.18 6.97 10.67
N GLY A 224 -5.81 6.39 11.81
CA GLY A 224 -5.94 7.04 13.12
C GLY A 224 -5.21 8.38 13.14
N ARG A 225 -3.93 8.39 12.73
CA ARG A 225 -3.06 9.58 12.73
C ARG A 225 -3.54 10.67 11.78
N ILE A 226 -4.09 10.31 10.61
CA ILE A 226 -4.66 11.27 9.65
C ILE A 226 -5.89 11.96 10.26
N LEU A 227 -6.82 11.17 10.81
CA LEU A 227 -8.11 11.67 11.31
C LEU A 227 -7.97 12.43 12.64
N SER A 228 -6.94 12.17 13.43
CA SER A 228 -6.67 12.86 14.70
C SER A 228 -5.70 14.04 14.58
N GLN A 229 -4.94 14.15 13.48
CA GLN A 229 -3.77 15.04 13.39
C GLN A 229 -2.78 14.81 14.56
N ASP A 230 -2.58 13.54 14.92
CA ASP A 230 -1.64 13.13 15.96
C ASP A 230 -0.70 12.08 15.40
N ALA A 231 0.58 12.42 15.25
CA ALA A 231 1.58 11.52 14.70
C ALA A 231 1.95 10.33 15.61
N TYR A 232 1.50 10.32 16.87
CA TYR A 232 1.88 9.31 17.85
C TYR A 232 0.71 8.45 18.31
N VAL A 233 -0.52 8.73 17.86
CA VAL A 233 -1.64 7.83 18.15
C VAL A 233 -1.34 6.44 17.59
N ALA A 234 -1.72 5.42 18.37
CA ALA A 234 -1.50 4.02 18.04
C ALA A 234 -2.73 3.18 18.39
N PRO A 235 -3.01 2.09 17.64
CA PRO A 235 -4.09 1.17 17.96
C PRO A 235 -4.13 0.80 19.44
N GLY A 236 -5.34 0.76 20.01
CA GLY A 236 -5.54 0.45 21.44
C GLY A 236 -5.31 1.61 22.40
N ARG A 237 -4.86 2.78 21.91
CA ARG A 237 -4.89 4.05 22.66
C ARG A 237 -6.16 4.84 22.35
N PRO A 238 -6.61 5.73 23.26
CA PRO A 238 -7.70 6.65 22.97
C PRO A 238 -7.41 7.46 21.70
N LEU A 239 -8.39 7.53 20.79
CA LEU A 239 -8.25 8.18 19.50
C LEU A 239 -9.05 9.49 19.47
N SER A 240 -8.46 10.65 19.73
CA SER A 240 -9.20 11.93 19.65
C SER A 240 -9.21 12.46 18.23
N LEU A 241 -10.38 12.48 17.57
CA LEU A 241 -10.50 12.93 16.19
C LEU A 241 -10.57 14.46 16.06
N VAL A 242 -10.14 14.97 14.91
CA VAL A 242 -10.32 16.38 14.55
C VAL A 242 -11.83 16.70 14.48
N PRO A 243 -12.32 17.76 15.15
CA PRO A 243 -13.74 18.10 15.13
C PRO A 243 -14.30 18.25 13.70
N GLY A 244 -15.45 17.63 13.44
CA GLY A 244 -16.12 17.69 12.14
C GLY A 244 -15.51 16.81 11.04
N VAL A 245 -14.47 16.01 11.33
CA VAL A 245 -13.89 15.07 10.34
C VAL A 245 -14.85 13.92 10.01
N LEU A 246 -15.63 13.48 11.00
CA LEU A 246 -16.64 12.43 10.89
C LEU A 246 -17.90 12.83 11.67
N ASP A 247 -19.04 12.24 11.31
CA ASP A 247 -20.21 12.24 12.19
C ASP A 247 -20.06 11.21 13.32
N GLU A 248 -20.90 11.32 14.34
CA GLU A 248 -20.86 10.47 15.54
C GLU A 248 -20.87 8.96 15.22
N ARG A 249 -21.67 8.55 14.23
CA ARG A 249 -21.77 7.14 13.83
C ARG A 249 -20.44 6.64 13.25
N ARG A 250 -19.88 7.35 12.26
CA ARG A 250 -18.61 6.97 11.62
C ARG A 250 -17.46 7.06 12.61
N GLU A 251 -17.47 8.06 13.47
CA GLU A 251 -16.49 8.20 14.55
C GLU A 251 -16.50 6.99 15.50
N ASN A 252 -17.67 6.55 15.96
CA ASN A 252 -17.80 5.35 16.81
C ASN A 252 -17.28 4.09 16.11
N ALA A 253 -17.60 3.91 14.82
CA ALA A 253 -17.09 2.77 14.05
C ALA A 253 -15.56 2.81 13.88
N VAL A 254 -15.00 3.97 13.55
CA VAL A 254 -13.55 4.16 13.42
C VAL A 254 -12.82 3.94 14.73
N ARG A 255 -13.36 4.42 15.86
CA ARG A 255 -12.80 4.19 17.20
C ARG A 255 -12.78 2.71 17.55
N ALA A 256 -13.85 1.97 17.24
CA ALA A 256 -13.91 0.53 17.46
C ALA A 256 -12.85 -0.21 16.63
N LEU A 257 -12.77 0.05 15.32
CA LEU A 257 -11.76 -0.59 14.46
C LEU A 257 -10.32 -0.24 14.87
N HIS A 258 -10.08 1.00 15.30
CA HIS A 258 -8.78 1.43 15.79
C HIS A 258 -8.40 0.71 17.10
N ALA A 259 -9.36 0.43 17.98
CA ALA A 259 -9.14 -0.39 19.17
C ALA A 259 -8.87 -1.86 18.79
N ASP A 260 -9.68 -2.43 17.90
CA ASP A 260 -9.56 -3.83 17.43
C ASP A 260 -8.23 -4.10 16.71
N ALA A 261 -7.67 -3.09 16.04
CA ALA A 261 -6.35 -3.19 15.40
C ALA A 261 -5.21 -3.44 16.40
N ALA A 262 -5.39 -3.17 17.70
CA ALA A 262 -4.45 -3.58 18.74
C ALA A 262 -4.56 -5.06 19.12
N GLY A 263 -5.48 -5.81 18.51
CA GLY A 263 -5.70 -7.23 18.73
C GLY A 263 -4.47 -8.10 18.47
N ALA A 264 -4.59 -9.39 18.77
CA ALA A 264 -3.55 -10.37 18.48
C ALA A 264 -3.35 -10.52 16.96
N HIS A 265 -2.22 -11.12 16.58
CA HIS A 265 -1.96 -11.42 15.18
C HIS A 265 -3.11 -12.23 14.58
N GLY A 266 -3.62 -11.80 13.43
CA GLY A 266 -4.70 -12.47 12.70
C GLY A 266 -6.11 -12.04 13.12
N THR A 267 -6.28 -11.22 14.17
CA THR A 267 -7.60 -10.74 14.61
C THR A 267 -7.94 -9.33 14.14
N ARG A 268 -7.03 -8.68 13.40
CA ARG A 268 -7.12 -7.24 13.11
C ARG A 268 -8.08 -6.94 11.96
N PRO A 269 -8.75 -5.77 11.98
CA PRO A 269 -9.70 -5.43 10.96
C PRO A 269 -9.10 -5.40 9.55
N HIS A 270 -9.84 -5.98 8.61
CA HIS A 270 -9.54 -5.89 7.19
C HIS A 270 -9.78 -4.48 6.66
N LEU A 271 -9.07 -4.08 5.60
CA LEU A 271 -9.28 -2.79 4.93
C LEU A 271 -10.71 -2.60 4.41
N GLY A 272 -11.41 -3.69 4.07
CA GLY A 272 -12.84 -3.64 3.74
C GLY A 272 -13.72 -3.13 4.88
N GLN A 273 -13.41 -3.48 6.14
CA GLN A 273 -14.13 -2.98 7.31
C GLN A 273 -13.90 -1.47 7.50
N TRP A 274 -12.67 -1.01 7.29
CA TRP A 274 -12.34 0.42 7.29
C TRP A 274 -13.09 1.18 6.19
N ARG A 275 -13.17 0.65 4.97
CA ARG A 275 -13.97 1.25 3.88
C ARG A 275 -15.44 1.40 4.28
N VAL A 276 -16.03 0.35 4.87
CA VAL A 276 -17.42 0.40 5.34
C VAL A 276 -17.60 1.47 6.42
N ALA A 277 -16.75 1.47 7.45
CA ALA A 277 -16.82 2.42 8.55
C ALA A 277 -16.68 3.88 8.08
N LEU A 278 -15.77 4.15 7.14
CA LEU A 278 -15.56 5.48 6.58
C LEU A 278 -16.70 5.91 5.65
N SER A 279 -17.27 4.98 4.88
CA SER A 279 -18.36 5.28 3.92
C SER A 279 -19.69 5.67 4.56
N GLY A 280 -19.90 5.35 5.84
CA GLY A 280 -21.19 5.53 6.52
C GLY A 280 -22.32 4.61 6.04
N ARG A 281 -22.06 3.69 5.10
CA ARG A 281 -23.06 2.73 4.58
C ARG A 281 -23.50 1.75 5.67
N GLU A 282 -24.76 1.32 5.61
CA GLU A 282 -25.30 0.29 6.51
C GLU A 282 -24.58 -1.04 6.29
N THR A 283 -24.09 -1.61 7.39
CA THR A 283 -23.65 -3.00 7.45
C THR A 283 -24.80 -3.80 8.05
N ILE A 284 -25.52 -4.56 7.22
CA ILE A 284 -26.46 -5.54 7.72
C ILE A 284 -25.61 -6.65 8.35
N ARG A 285 -25.61 -6.74 9.68
CA ARG A 285 -25.06 -7.92 10.36
C ARG A 285 -25.94 -9.10 9.99
N LEU A 286 -25.49 -9.93 9.07
CA LEU A 286 -26.04 -11.27 8.91
C LEU A 286 -25.70 -12.02 10.21
N ALA A 287 -26.71 -12.29 11.04
CA ALA A 287 -26.58 -13.29 12.07
C ALA A 287 -26.14 -14.58 11.35
N ALA A 288 -25.01 -15.15 11.75
CA ALA A 288 -24.63 -16.46 11.27
C ALA A 288 -25.78 -17.40 11.66
N ALA A 289 -26.56 -17.83 10.67
CA ALA A 289 -27.50 -18.92 10.89
C ALA A 289 -26.69 -20.10 11.41
N GLU A 290 -27.20 -20.81 12.42
CA GLU A 290 -26.61 -22.06 12.83
C GLU A 290 -26.42 -22.93 11.58
N PRO A 291 -25.19 -23.43 11.31
CA PRO A 291 -24.97 -24.27 10.14
C PRO A 291 -25.96 -25.42 10.23
N ALA A 292 -26.73 -25.63 9.15
CA ALA A 292 -27.72 -26.70 9.10
C ALA A 292 -27.04 -28.01 9.54
N PRO A 293 -27.67 -28.79 10.44
CA PRO A 293 -27.09 -30.03 10.93
C PRO A 293 -26.68 -30.89 9.73
N ARG A 294 -25.43 -31.32 9.72
CA ARG A 294 -24.88 -32.12 8.63
C ARG A 294 -25.78 -33.35 8.47
N PRO A 295 -26.37 -33.59 7.29
CA PRO A 295 -27.22 -34.77 7.12
C PRO A 295 -26.42 -36.02 7.44
N GLU A 296 -27.05 -36.95 8.16
CA GLU A 296 -26.43 -38.24 8.46
C GLU A 296 -26.01 -38.90 7.16
N ILE A 297 -24.70 -39.14 7.03
CA ILE A 297 -24.15 -39.87 5.91
C ILE A 297 -24.48 -41.33 6.17
N ASP A 298 -25.48 -41.84 5.45
CA ASP A 298 -25.75 -43.27 5.40
C ASP A 298 -24.57 -43.98 4.71
N GLN A 299 -23.64 -44.51 5.52
CA GLN A 299 -22.45 -45.22 5.03
C GLN A 299 -22.81 -46.49 4.24
N ALA A 300 -23.99 -47.07 4.44
CA ALA A 300 -24.44 -48.24 3.68
C ALA A 300 -24.68 -47.94 2.18
N LYS A 301 -24.84 -46.65 1.81
CA LYS A 301 -24.91 -46.21 0.40
C LYS A 301 -23.54 -46.20 -0.29
N PHE A 302 -22.45 -46.27 0.47
CA PHE A 302 -21.09 -46.21 -0.05
C PHE A 302 -20.37 -47.56 -0.01
N ASP A 303 -20.77 -48.47 0.88
CA ASP A 303 -20.08 -49.75 1.14
C ASP A 303 -20.75 -50.99 0.50
N GLY A 304 -21.73 -50.80 -0.39
CA GLY A 304 -22.36 -51.90 -1.13
C GLY A 304 -21.63 -52.32 -2.41
N ILE A 305 -21.70 -53.61 -2.77
CA ILE A 305 -21.26 -54.13 -4.08
C ILE A 305 -22.00 -53.34 -5.18
N ARG A 306 -21.26 -52.47 -5.89
CA ARG A 306 -21.79 -51.66 -6.99
C ARG A 306 -22.28 -52.57 -8.12
N LYS A 307 -23.60 -52.83 -8.21
CA LYS A 307 -24.22 -53.29 -9.45
C LYS A 307 -24.17 -52.15 -10.47
N ARG A 308 -23.08 -52.07 -11.24
CA ARG A 308 -23.00 -51.16 -12.38
C ARG A 308 -23.95 -51.66 -13.45
N GLY A 309 -25.12 -51.03 -13.58
CA GLY A 309 -25.93 -51.14 -14.79
C GLY A 309 -25.16 -50.50 -15.95
N SER A 310 -25.03 -51.20 -17.08
CA SER A 310 -24.51 -50.62 -18.31
C SER A 310 -25.57 -49.71 -18.92
N ILE A 311 -25.24 -48.44 -19.10
CA ILE A 311 -26.06 -47.51 -19.89
C ILE A 311 -25.78 -47.80 -21.36
N SER A 312 -26.78 -48.28 -22.10
CA SER A 312 -26.69 -48.41 -23.56
C SER A 312 -26.82 -47.03 -24.18
N LEU A 313 -25.74 -46.51 -24.75
CA LEU A 313 -25.76 -45.29 -25.54
C LEU A 313 -25.95 -45.67 -27.01
N ARG A 314 -27.21 -45.87 -27.40
CA ARG A 314 -27.73 -45.83 -28.77
C ARG A 314 -29.25 -45.93 -28.70
N ASP A 315 -29.91 -44.81 -28.98
CA ASP A 315 -30.78 -44.65 -30.16
C ASP A 315 -30.64 -43.19 -30.64
#